data_AF-A0A974HYK9-F1
#
_entry.id   AF-A0A974HYK9-F1
#
_cell.length_a   1.000
_cell.length_b   1.000
_cell.length_c   1.000
_cell.angle_alpha   90.00
_cell.angle_beta   90.00
_cell.angle_gamma   90.00
#
_symmetry.space_group_name_H-M   'P 1'
#
loop_
_entity.id
_entity.type
_entity.pdbx_description
1 polymer ?
#
loop_
_entity_poly.entity_id
_entity_poly.type
_entity_poly.pdbx_seq_one_letter_code
_entity_poly.pdbx_strand_id
1 'polypeptide(L)'
;MDELHHWLEVRISSSLRPRTDDIKSLLLNHKHKSCLSEFLKNEDVHTLYVYFKLAKASLAASVSPPPALHNKCICFLKLGKTVKLTLENIGQNVLCVDCARFPLKYFDTILHQVYLPLLCNDGVIAGETISADKVIDLLHRFSGNLEVLAGHAEGSIVLPMPSIELLRNPSLFSKHGAAIHVMETTVIGWVRQIKFVLKHDPLTEIKTHGSKANIYHEESIWNLHIHNLQAINTQLISAQAMEIVSHLEQAESTYGSVVTAVRRDVTKALSEAKENLAFLKALLKWFDLLKSTTSASERVKNLLPMLHCLLLVWTHSR
;
A
#
# COMPACT_ATOMS: atom_id res chain seq x y z
N MET A 1 12.35 -20.46 33.66
CA MET A 1 12.71 -20.08 32.27
C MET A 1 11.86 -20.86 31.27
N ASP A 2 11.71 -22.17 31.45
CA ASP A 2 10.92 -23.00 30.52
C ASP A 2 9.42 -22.68 30.50
N GLU A 3 8.84 -22.16 31.58
CA GLU A 3 7.39 -21.87 31.64
C GLU A 3 6.95 -20.68 30.78
N LEU A 4 7.79 -19.63 30.66
CA LEU A 4 7.51 -18.50 29.74
C LEU A 4 7.67 -18.93 28.28
N HIS A 5 8.65 -19.79 28.01
CA HIS A 5 8.81 -20.41 26.69
C HIS A 5 7.63 -21.33 26.37
N HIS A 6 7.12 -22.07 27.36
CA HIS A 6 5.93 -22.90 27.23
C HIS A 6 4.69 -22.05 26.94
N TRP A 7 4.52 -20.90 27.60
CA TRP A 7 3.43 -19.98 27.30
C TRP A 7 3.45 -19.52 25.83
N LEU A 8 4.63 -19.15 25.31
CA LEU A 8 4.79 -18.82 23.89
C LEU A 8 4.49 -20.03 23.00
N GLU A 9 4.97 -21.22 23.35
CA GLU A 9 4.74 -22.46 22.59
C GLU A 9 3.24 -22.79 22.47
N VAL A 10 2.48 -22.64 23.56
CA VAL A 10 1.03 -22.85 23.56
C VAL A 10 0.34 -21.88 22.61
N ARG A 11 0.71 -20.59 22.63
CA ARG A 11 0.13 -19.55 21.74
C ARG A 11 0.50 -19.76 20.27
N ILE A 12 1.75 -20.11 20.00
CA ILE A 12 2.23 -20.45 18.65
C ILE A 12 1.45 -21.68 18.14
N SER A 13 1.28 -22.70 18.97
CA SER A 13 0.56 -23.92 18.62
C SER A 13 -0.93 -23.67 18.35
N SER A 14 -1.58 -22.85 19.18
CA SER A 14 -3.00 -22.52 19.00
C SER A 14 -3.26 -21.72 17.72
N SER A 15 -2.36 -20.79 17.38
CA SER A 15 -2.54 -19.90 16.24
C SER A 15 -2.06 -20.49 14.91
N LEU A 16 -0.81 -20.96 14.85
CA LEU A 16 -0.18 -21.41 13.60
C LEU A 16 -0.46 -22.88 13.29
N ARG A 17 -0.88 -23.68 14.29
CA ARG A 17 -1.07 -25.13 14.20
C ARG A 17 0.07 -25.86 13.45
N PRO A 18 1.34 -25.62 13.82
CA PRO A 18 2.50 -26.22 13.16
C PRO A 18 2.62 -27.72 13.50
N ARG A 19 3.41 -28.47 12.73
CA ARG A 19 3.74 -29.86 13.09
C ARG A 19 4.65 -29.87 14.31
N THR A 20 4.61 -30.93 15.11
CA THR A 20 5.46 -31.08 16.29
C THR A 20 6.95 -30.96 15.95
N ASP A 21 7.36 -31.46 14.78
CA ASP A 21 8.74 -31.35 14.29
C ASP A 21 9.15 -29.91 13.95
N ASP A 22 8.21 -29.08 13.47
CA ASP A 22 8.47 -27.67 13.17
C ASP A 22 8.72 -26.88 14.46
N ILE A 23 7.95 -27.14 15.53
CA ILE A 23 8.16 -26.52 16.85
C ILE A 23 9.52 -26.93 17.42
N LYS A 24 9.84 -28.23 17.37
CA LYS A 24 11.15 -28.73 17.80
C LYS A 24 12.28 -28.05 17.01
N SER A 25 12.13 -27.89 15.69
CA SER A 25 13.13 -27.20 14.86
C SER A 25 13.31 -25.73 15.25
N LEU A 26 12.25 -25.05 15.67
CA LEU A 26 12.30 -23.66 16.15
C LEU A 26 13.09 -23.55 17.46
N LEU A 27 12.81 -24.46 18.40
CA LEU A 27 13.43 -24.47 19.74
C LEU A 27 14.89 -24.96 19.71
N LEU A 28 15.22 -25.86 18.78
CA LEU A 28 16.59 -26.35 18.58
C LEU A 28 17.50 -25.32 17.89
N ASN A 29 16.93 -24.44 17.07
CA ASN A 29 17.72 -23.45 16.35
C ASN A 29 18.17 -22.30 17.28
N HIS A 30 19.48 -22.19 17.48
CA HIS A 30 20.10 -21.22 18.39
C HIS A 30 19.73 -19.76 18.08
N LYS A 31 19.56 -19.42 16.79
CA LYS A 31 19.17 -18.07 16.37
C LYS A 31 17.75 -17.73 16.79
N HIS A 32 16.81 -18.62 16.51
CA HIS A 32 15.39 -18.41 16.83
C HIS A 32 15.14 -18.46 18.34
N LYS A 33 15.81 -19.38 19.04
CA LYS A 33 15.79 -19.42 20.52
C LYS A 33 16.32 -18.12 21.13
N SER A 34 17.39 -17.55 20.56
CA SER A 34 17.91 -16.25 21.00
C SER A 34 16.86 -15.15 20.86
N CYS A 35 16.16 -15.06 19.72
CA CYS A 35 15.10 -14.07 19.52
C CYS A 35 13.94 -14.22 20.54
N LEU A 36 13.53 -15.46 20.84
CA LEU A 36 12.51 -15.74 21.84
C LEU A 36 12.96 -15.29 23.24
N SER A 37 14.19 -15.64 23.62
CA SER A 37 14.76 -15.23 24.91
C SER A 37 15.01 -13.72 24.99
N GLU A 38 15.38 -13.09 23.89
CA GLU A 38 15.58 -11.64 23.79
C GLU A 38 14.26 -10.90 24.00
N PHE A 39 13.18 -11.33 23.35
CA PHE A 39 11.85 -10.80 23.62
C PHE A 39 11.43 -10.98 25.08
N LEU A 40 11.71 -12.12 25.70
CA LEU A 40 11.31 -12.36 27.09
C LEU A 40 12.15 -11.59 28.12
N LYS A 41 13.47 -11.45 27.89
CA LYS A 41 14.41 -10.90 28.87
C LYS A 41 14.72 -9.42 28.66
N ASN A 42 14.76 -8.96 27.42
CA ASN A 42 15.13 -7.58 27.11
C ASN A 42 13.90 -6.69 27.21
N GLU A 43 13.94 -5.68 28.07
CA GLU A 43 12.86 -4.70 28.25
C GLU A 43 12.69 -3.80 27.04
N ASP A 44 13.76 -3.57 26.26
CA ASP A 44 13.76 -2.72 25.07
C ASP A 44 13.11 -3.40 23.86
N VAL A 45 13.04 -4.74 23.86
CA VAL A 45 12.43 -5.51 22.78
C VAL A 45 10.93 -5.65 23.01
N HIS A 46 10.15 -5.01 22.12
CA HIS A 46 8.69 -4.92 22.24
C HIS A 46 7.93 -5.86 21.31
N THR A 47 8.59 -6.37 20.27
CA THR A 47 7.93 -7.15 19.22
C THR A 47 8.64 -8.48 18.99
N LEU A 48 7.85 -9.53 18.77
CA LEU A 48 8.32 -10.84 18.35
C LEU A 48 7.39 -11.40 17.27
N TYR A 49 7.97 -11.84 16.17
CA TYR A 49 7.27 -12.42 15.04
C TYR A 49 7.63 -13.89 14.91
N VAL A 50 6.63 -14.76 14.82
CA VAL A 50 6.79 -16.18 14.53
C VAL A 50 6.00 -16.54 13.27
N TYR A 51 6.68 -17.08 12.27
CA TYR A 51 6.10 -17.32 10.94
C TYR A 51 6.70 -18.56 10.27
N PHE A 52 6.01 -19.08 9.25
CA PHE A 52 6.54 -20.15 8.39
C PHE A 52 7.50 -19.59 7.34
N LYS A 53 8.69 -20.18 7.20
CA LYS A 53 9.68 -19.76 6.18
C LYS A 53 9.16 -20.02 4.75
N LEU A 54 8.47 -21.14 4.55
CA LEU A 54 7.88 -21.56 3.29
C LEU A 54 6.47 -22.09 3.56
N ALA A 55 5.64 -22.24 2.51
CA ALA A 55 4.20 -22.50 2.60
C ALA A 55 3.77 -23.56 3.62
N LYS A 56 4.62 -24.57 3.93
CA LYS A 56 4.42 -25.55 5.03
C LYS A 56 5.73 -26.12 5.62
N ALA A 57 6.82 -25.36 5.66
CA ALA A 57 8.11 -25.89 6.15
C ALA A 57 8.84 -24.93 7.08
N SER A 58 9.22 -25.45 8.26
CA SER A 58 10.03 -24.86 9.33
C SER A 58 9.58 -23.48 9.82
N LEU A 59 9.42 -23.35 11.13
CA LEU A 59 9.12 -22.07 11.76
C LEU A 59 10.39 -21.20 11.87
N ALA A 60 10.18 -19.89 11.82
CA ALA A 60 11.18 -18.88 12.13
C ALA A 60 10.65 -17.94 13.21
N ALA A 61 11.56 -17.47 14.07
CA ALA A 61 11.33 -16.35 14.97
C ALA A 61 12.26 -15.19 14.64
N SER A 62 11.74 -13.96 14.72
CA SER A 62 12.47 -12.71 14.51
C SER A 62 11.92 -11.61 15.41
N VAL A 63 12.77 -10.71 15.88
CA VAL A 63 12.37 -9.51 16.64
C VAL A 63 11.91 -8.38 15.72
N SER A 64 12.47 -8.32 14.50
CA SER A 64 12.04 -7.41 13.44
C SER A 64 11.03 -8.06 12.49
N PRO A 65 10.15 -7.28 11.85
CA PRO A 65 9.16 -7.80 10.91
C PRO A 65 9.85 -8.48 9.72
N PRO A 66 9.36 -9.66 9.27
CA PRO A 66 9.91 -10.35 8.12
C PRO A 66 9.67 -9.55 6.82
N PRO A 67 10.60 -9.61 5.84
CA PRO A 67 10.45 -8.87 4.58
C PRO A 67 9.31 -9.41 3.71
N ALA A 68 8.98 -10.70 3.83
CA ALA A 68 7.88 -11.33 3.12
C ALA A 68 7.25 -12.43 3.99
N LEU A 69 5.93 -12.56 3.88
CA LEU A 69 5.16 -13.63 4.51
C LEU A 69 4.64 -14.59 3.46
N HIS A 70 4.99 -15.87 3.58
CA HIS A 70 4.47 -16.92 2.70
C HIS A 70 3.18 -17.55 3.22
N ASN A 71 2.93 -17.43 4.52
CA ASN A 71 1.77 -17.98 5.21
C ASN A 71 1.43 -17.11 6.45
N LYS A 72 0.56 -17.61 7.33
CA LYS A 72 0.20 -16.99 8.61
C LYS A 72 1.43 -16.74 9.50
N CYS A 73 1.40 -15.61 10.19
CA CYS A 73 2.35 -15.18 11.21
C CYS A 73 1.57 -14.88 12.50
N ILE A 74 2.20 -15.11 13.65
CA ILE A 74 1.74 -14.59 14.95
C ILE A 74 2.76 -13.54 15.41
N CYS A 75 2.24 -12.39 15.79
CA CYS A 75 2.99 -11.27 16.36
C CYS A 75 2.67 -11.14 17.85
N PHE A 76 3.70 -11.03 18.68
CA PHE A 76 3.59 -10.74 20.09
C PHE A 76 4.07 -9.32 20.34
N LEU A 77 3.23 -8.51 21.00
CA LEU A 77 3.49 -7.10 21.27
C LEU A 77 3.42 -6.85 22.78
N LYS A 78 4.47 -6.28 23.37
CA LYS A 78 4.43 -5.84 24.77
C LYS A 78 3.63 -4.54 24.92
N LEU A 79 2.70 -4.54 25.86
CA LEU A 79 1.87 -3.39 26.23
C LEU A 79 2.61 -2.60 27.32
N GLY A 80 3.46 -1.64 26.93
CA GLY A 80 4.23 -0.77 27.84
C GLY A 80 5.69 -0.61 27.42
N LYS A 81 6.32 0.52 27.78
CA LYS A 81 7.66 0.93 27.30
C LYS A 81 8.85 0.15 27.89
N THR A 82 8.71 -0.37 29.11
CA THR A 82 9.75 -1.16 29.80
C THR A 82 9.06 -2.11 30.76
N VAL A 83 8.70 -3.29 30.26
CA VAL A 83 8.00 -4.31 31.06
C VAL A 83 8.85 -5.57 31.13
N LYS A 84 9.31 -5.91 32.33
CA LYS A 84 9.90 -7.22 32.62
C LYS A 84 8.80 -8.27 32.65
N LEU A 85 8.86 -9.22 31.73
CA LEU A 85 7.84 -10.27 31.63
C LEU A 85 8.06 -11.33 32.72
N THR A 86 6.99 -11.62 33.46
CA THR A 86 6.88 -12.69 34.45
C THR A 86 5.67 -13.57 34.09
N LEU A 87 5.59 -14.76 34.68
CA LEU A 87 4.50 -15.70 34.36
C LEU A 87 3.11 -15.14 34.71
N GLU A 88 3.04 -14.34 35.77
CA GLU A 88 1.80 -13.71 36.24
C GLU A 88 1.36 -12.55 35.33
N ASN A 89 2.31 -11.82 34.73
CA ASN A 89 2.02 -10.60 33.99
C ASN A 89 1.95 -10.80 32.46
N ILE A 90 2.53 -11.88 31.93
CA ILE A 90 2.65 -12.09 30.47
C ILE A 90 1.29 -12.14 29.78
N GLY A 91 0.26 -12.70 30.43
CA GLY A 91 -1.08 -12.79 29.87
C GLY A 91 -1.80 -11.45 29.71
N GLN A 92 -1.46 -10.46 30.52
CA GLN A 92 -2.05 -9.11 30.49
C GLN A 92 -1.18 -8.12 29.71
N ASN A 93 0.14 -8.33 29.72
CA ASN A 93 1.10 -7.40 29.15
C ASN A 93 1.56 -7.77 27.73
N VAL A 94 1.14 -8.91 27.18
CA VAL A 94 1.49 -9.32 25.81
C VAL A 94 0.22 -9.51 24.97
N LEU A 95 0.06 -8.65 23.96
CA LEU A 95 -0.96 -8.80 22.93
C LEU A 95 -0.48 -9.80 21.88
N CYS A 96 -1.32 -10.80 21.58
CA CYS A 96 -1.10 -11.76 20.51
C CYS A 96 -1.94 -11.36 19.29
N VAL A 97 -1.29 -11.03 18.18
CA VAL A 97 -1.94 -10.61 16.93
C VAL A 97 -1.64 -11.62 15.84
N ASP A 98 -2.69 -12.23 15.32
CA ASP A 98 -2.58 -13.06 14.13
C ASP A 98 -2.48 -12.18 12.89
N CYS A 99 -1.59 -12.54 11.97
CA CYS A 99 -1.39 -11.84 10.71
C CYS A 99 -1.44 -12.83 9.55
N ALA A 100 -2.29 -12.58 8.56
CA ALA A 100 -2.38 -13.43 7.37
C ALA A 100 -1.20 -13.19 6.41
N ARG A 101 -1.15 -14.00 5.34
CA ARG A 101 -0.14 -13.87 4.26
C ARG A 101 -0.10 -12.47 3.66
N PHE A 102 -1.24 -11.80 3.56
CA PHE A 102 -1.38 -10.45 3.02
C PHE A 102 -1.86 -9.50 4.14
N PRO A 103 -0.93 -8.88 4.89
CA PRO A 103 -1.27 -8.09 6.08
C PRO A 103 -2.24 -6.94 5.79
N LEU A 104 -2.01 -6.17 4.72
CA LEU A 104 -2.84 -5.01 4.38
C LEU A 104 -4.30 -5.42 4.11
N LYS A 105 -4.50 -6.45 3.27
CA LYS A 105 -5.85 -7.00 3.00
C LYS A 105 -6.51 -7.56 4.26
N TYR A 106 -5.73 -8.20 5.13
CA TYR A 106 -6.24 -8.74 6.38
C TYR A 106 -6.67 -7.63 7.35
N PHE A 107 -5.87 -6.57 7.50
CA PHE A 107 -6.23 -5.41 8.32
C PHE A 107 -7.46 -4.69 7.78
N ASP A 108 -7.53 -4.49 6.46
CA ASP A 108 -8.70 -3.94 5.79
C ASP A 108 -9.98 -4.76 6.08
N THR A 109 -9.88 -6.09 5.98
CA THR A 109 -10.99 -7.00 6.26
C THR A 109 -11.44 -6.92 7.72
N ILE A 110 -10.52 -6.95 8.68
CA ILE A 110 -10.89 -6.85 10.11
C ILE A 110 -11.51 -5.50 10.42
N LEU A 111 -10.97 -4.43 9.84
CA LEU A 111 -11.51 -3.10 10.04
C LEU A 111 -12.97 -3.04 9.62
N HIS A 112 -13.29 -3.49 8.41
CA HIS A 112 -14.65 -3.41 7.87
C HIS A 112 -15.61 -4.46 8.47
N GLN A 113 -15.13 -5.66 8.81
CA GLN A 113 -16.00 -6.76 9.25
C GLN A 113 -16.15 -6.87 10.76
N VAL A 114 -15.19 -6.34 11.54
CA VAL A 114 -15.18 -6.48 13.00
C VAL A 114 -15.24 -5.12 13.67
N TYR A 115 -14.25 -4.25 13.45
CA TYR A 115 -14.17 -3.00 14.21
C TYR A 115 -15.25 -2.00 13.81
N LEU A 116 -15.57 -1.91 12.53
CA LEU A 116 -16.57 -0.96 12.05
C LEU A 116 -17.96 -1.30 12.59
N PRO A 117 -18.48 -2.54 12.50
CA PRO A 117 -19.74 -2.92 13.14
C PRO A 117 -19.72 -2.70 14.65
N LEU A 118 -18.63 -3.05 15.35
CA LEU A 118 -18.54 -2.85 16.81
C LEU A 118 -18.63 -1.37 17.21
N LEU A 119 -18.04 -0.48 16.42
CA LEU A 119 -18.09 0.96 16.65
C LEU A 119 -19.42 1.58 16.23
N CYS A 120 -20.15 0.93 15.32
CA CYS A 120 -21.47 1.34 14.83
C CYS A 120 -22.64 0.80 15.68
N ASN A 121 -22.47 -0.33 16.35
CA ASN A 121 -23.57 -1.10 16.93
C ASN A 121 -23.90 -0.76 18.40
N ASP A 122 -23.06 0.00 19.12
CA ASP A 122 -23.27 0.19 20.55
C ASP A 122 -23.18 1.64 21.04
N GLY A 123 -24.06 1.95 22.01
CA GLY A 123 -23.96 3.09 22.93
C GLY A 123 -22.72 3.07 23.84
N VAL A 124 -21.67 2.33 23.49
CA VAL A 124 -20.34 2.36 24.14
C VAL A 124 -19.72 3.75 24.04
N ILE A 125 -19.97 4.47 22.93
CA ILE A 125 -19.52 5.85 22.75
C ILE A 125 -20.43 6.85 23.50
N ALA A 126 -21.64 6.43 23.93
CA ALA A 126 -22.57 7.31 24.63
C ALA A 126 -22.12 7.68 26.06
N GLY A 127 -21.07 7.03 26.59
CA GLY A 127 -20.49 7.31 27.90
C GLY A 127 -19.20 8.13 27.89
N GLU A 128 -18.58 8.40 26.74
CA GLU A 128 -17.27 9.05 26.64
C GLU A 128 -17.31 10.36 25.84
N THR A 129 -16.36 11.26 26.13
CA THR A 129 -16.23 12.62 25.57
C THR A 129 -15.96 12.69 24.05
N ILE A 130 -15.89 11.54 23.37
CA ILE A 130 -15.57 11.43 21.95
C ILE A 130 -16.86 11.13 21.19
N SER A 131 -17.24 11.99 20.25
CA SER A 131 -18.44 11.76 19.42
C SER A 131 -18.21 10.61 18.45
N ALA A 132 -19.23 9.75 18.26
CA ALA A 132 -19.19 8.62 17.31
C ALA A 132 -18.77 9.06 15.90
N ASP A 133 -19.24 10.23 15.46
CA ASP A 133 -18.85 10.87 14.19
C ASP A 133 -17.33 10.99 14.00
N LYS A 134 -16.57 11.29 15.06
CA LYS A 134 -15.10 11.45 14.99
C LYS A 134 -14.39 10.10 14.86
N VAL A 135 -14.91 9.08 15.53
CA VAL A 135 -14.36 7.73 15.45
C VAL A 135 -14.59 7.16 14.05
N ILE A 136 -15.78 7.38 13.51
CA ILE A 136 -16.14 6.97 12.15
C ILE A 136 -15.29 7.70 11.10
N ASP A 137 -15.08 9.01 11.24
CA ASP A 137 -14.18 9.79 10.37
C ASP A 137 -12.73 9.25 10.42
N LEU A 138 -12.24 8.93 11.62
CA LEU A 138 -10.92 8.32 11.80
C LEU A 138 -10.81 6.97 11.07
N LEU A 139 -11.83 6.11 11.19
CA LEU A 139 -11.86 4.82 10.51
C LEU A 139 -11.87 4.98 8.99
N HIS A 140 -12.70 5.89 8.44
CA HIS A 140 -12.74 6.14 7.00
C HIS A 140 -11.38 6.62 6.48
N ARG A 141 -10.74 7.55 7.19
CA ARG A 141 -9.40 8.02 6.83
C ARG A 141 -8.36 6.91 6.91
N PHE A 142 -8.41 6.07 7.95
CA PHE A 142 -7.47 4.97 8.10
C PHE A 142 -7.69 3.88 7.03
N SER A 143 -8.93 3.54 6.73
CA SER A 143 -9.32 2.64 5.63
C SER A 143 -8.80 3.16 4.28
N GLY A 144 -9.07 4.43 3.96
CA GLY A 144 -8.56 5.03 2.73
C GLY A 144 -7.03 5.03 2.65
N ASN A 145 -6.33 5.26 3.76
CA ASN A 145 -4.87 5.13 3.79
C ASN A 145 -4.41 3.69 3.55
N LEU A 146 -5.11 2.68 4.07
CA LEU A 146 -4.80 1.27 3.82
C LEU A 146 -4.99 0.92 2.34
N GLU A 147 -6.06 1.38 1.69
CA GLU A 147 -6.30 1.18 0.25
C GLU A 147 -5.17 1.77 -0.60
N VAL A 148 -4.78 3.02 -0.29
CA VAL A 148 -3.66 3.70 -0.97
C VAL A 148 -2.35 2.93 -0.78
N LEU A 149 -2.05 2.50 0.44
CA LEU A 149 -0.83 1.73 0.75
C LEU A 149 -0.81 0.37 0.07
N ALA A 150 -1.96 -0.32 0.03
CA ALA A 150 -2.09 -1.59 -0.69
C ALA A 150 -1.85 -1.41 -2.18
N GLY A 151 -2.45 -0.38 -2.79
CA GLY A 151 -2.20 -0.02 -4.18
C GLY A 151 -0.73 0.23 -4.47
N HIS A 152 -0.07 1.07 -3.67
CA HIS A 152 1.35 1.38 -3.82
C HIS A 152 2.26 0.17 -3.64
N ALA A 153 1.95 -0.73 -2.69
CA ALA A 153 2.69 -1.97 -2.50
C ALA A 153 2.60 -2.89 -3.72
N GLU A 154 1.48 -2.84 -4.45
CA GLU A 154 1.27 -3.57 -5.70
C GLU A 154 1.76 -2.81 -6.95
N GLY A 155 2.29 -1.59 -6.79
CA GLY A 155 2.78 -0.75 -7.89
C GLY A 155 1.67 -0.03 -8.68
N SER A 156 0.48 0.10 -8.10
CA SER A 156 -0.66 0.80 -8.69
C SER A 156 -1.04 2.05 -7.88
N ILE A 157 -1.80 2.95 -8.50
CA ILE A 157 -2.39 4.10 -7.82
C ILE A 157 -3.87 3.82 -7.58
N VAL A 158 -4.27 3.83 -6.31
CA VAL A 158 -5.66 3.60 -5.89
C VAL A 158 -6.18 4.87 -5.20
N LEU A 159 -7.31 5.38 -5.68
CA LEU A 159 -8.07 6.46 -5.08
C LEU A 159 -9.00 5.86 -4.03
N PRO A 160 -8.86 6.26 -2.75
CA PRO A 160 -9.61 5.63 -1.68
C PRO A 160 -11.10 5.95 -1.78
N MET A 161 -11.96 4.95 -1.61
CA MET A 161 -13.41 5.14 -1.73
C MET A 161 -14.08 5.03 -0.36
N PRO A 162 -14.83 6.05 0.10
CA PRO A 162 -15.57 5.92 1.34
C PRO A 162 -16.73 4.94 1.11
N SER A 163 -17.01 4.12 2.11
CA SER A 163 -18.12 3.17 2.06
C SER A 163 -19.45 3.93 2.04
N ILE A 164 -20.03 4.10 0.85
CA ILE A 164 -21.27 4.87 0.65
C ILE A 164 -22.43 4.29 1.46
N GLU A 165 -22.46 2.96 1.66
CA GLU A 165 -23.48 2.30 2.48
C GLU A 165 -23.49 2.80 3.93
N LEU A 166 -22.32 3.13 4.48
CA LEU A 166 -22.20 3.69 5.82
C LEU A 166 -22.63 5.15 5.85
N LEU A 167 -22.28 5.92 4.80
CA LEU A 167 -22.70 7.31 4.65
C LEU A 167 -24.22 7.46 4.49
N ARG A 168 -24.89 6.44 3.96
CA ARG A 168 -26.36 6.38 3.83
C ARG A 168 -27.07 5.97 5.11
N ASN A 169 -26.36 5.50 6.13
CA ASN A 169 -26.99 5.01 7.35
C ASN A 169 -27.38 6.18 8.27
N PRO A 170 -28.68 6.50 8.44
CA PRO A 170 -29.13 7.65 9.23
C PRO A 170 -28.83 7.49 10.74
N SER A 171 -28.57 6.26 11.22
CA SER A 171 -28.16 6.04 12.61
C SER A 171 -26.69 6.41 12.86
N LEU A 172 -25.86 6.44 11.82
CA LEU A 172 -24.42 6.76 11.91
C LEU A 172 -24.12 8.21 11.53
N PHE A 173 -24.85 8.74 10.55
CA PHE A 173 -24.74 10.13 10.13
C PHE A 173 -26.07 10.82 10.40
N SER A 174 -26.25 11.24 11.67
CA SER A 174 -27.42 11.99 12.12
C SER A 174 -27.59 13.35 11.41
N LYS A 175 -26.57 13.81 10.67
CA LYS A 175 -26.52 15.08 9.95
C LYS A 175 -25.97 14.86 8.55
N HIS A 176 -26.72 15.26 7.52
CA HIS A 176 -26.25 15.31 6.12
C HIS A 176 -24.86 15.98 5.98
N GLY A 177 -24.55 16.98 6.83
CA GLY A 177 -23.25 17.66 6.82
C GLY A 177 -22.04 16.77 7.15
N ALA A 178 -22.19 15.74 7.98
CA ALA A 178 -21.07 14.86 8.33
C ALA A 178 -20.70 13.90 7.18
N ALA A 179 -21.71 13.40 6.44
CA ALA A 179 -21.47 12.61 5.24
C ALA A 179 -20.82 13.44 4.12
N ILE A 180 -21.28 14.68 3.92
CA ILE A 180 -20.67 15.64 2.98
C ILE A 180 -19.21 15.89 3.35
N HIS A 181 -18.91 16.16 4.63
CA HIS A 181 -17.52 16.39 5.08
C HIS A 181 -16.58 15.21 4.78
N VAL A 182 -17.05 13.97 4.97
CA VAL A 182 -16.27 12.76 4.62
C VAL A 182 -16.01 12.69 3.11
N MET A 183 -17.03 12.98 2.29
CA MET A 183 -16.89 13.03 0.83
C MET A 183 -15.90 14.13 0.39
N GLU A 184 -15.98 15.33 0.98
CA GLU A 184 -15.05 16.43 0.69
C GLU A 184 -13.62 16.05 1.06
N THR A 185 -13.42 15.48 2.26
CA THR A 185 -12.12 15.00 2.73
C THR A 185 -11.54 13.94 1.81
N THR A 186 -12.38 13.03 1.32
CA THR A 186 -12.00 12.01 0.34
C THR A 186 -11.53 12.65 -0.97
N VAL A 187 -12.32 13.58 -1.52
CA VAL A 187 -11.99 14.27 -2.77
C VAL A 187 -10.69 15.07 -2.65
N ILE A 188 -10.46 15.74 -1.51
CA ILE A 188 -9.17 16.41 -1.24
C ILE A 188 -8.01 15.39 -1.31
N GLY A 189 -8.20 14.20 -0.75
CA GLY A 189 -7.26 13.08 -0.83
C GLY A 189 -6.97 12.69 -2.28
N TRP A 190 -8.01 12.50 -3.11
CA TRP A 190 -7.85 12.20 -4.53
C TRP A 190 -7.05 13.27 -5.25
N VAL A 191 -7.39 14.55 -5.06
CA VAL A 191 -6.71 15.66 -5.71
C VAL A 191 -5.22 15.68 -5.34
N ARG A 192 -4.87 15.43 -4.08
CA ARG A 192 -3.46 15.37 -3.64
C ARG A 192 -2.71 14.22 -4.31
N GLN A 193 -3.31 13.03 -4.34
CA GLN A 193 -2.69 11.85 -4.94
C GLN A 193 -2.54 11.98 -6.45
N ILE A 194 -3.54 12.53 -7.13
CA ILE A 194 -3.50 12.78 -8.58
C ILE A 194 -2.46 13.84 -8.91
N LYS A 195 -2.40 14.95 -8.14
CA LYS A 195 -1.35 15.98 -8.33
C LYS A 195 0.05 15.42 -8.12
N PHE A 196 0.23 14.48 -7.19
CA PHE A 196 1.50 13.79 -7.02
C PHE A 196 1.88 12.99 -8.27
N VAL A 197 0.95 12.25 -8.86
CA VAL A 197 1.17 11.50 -10.10
C VAL A 197 1.40 12.44 -11.30
N LEU A 198 0.67 13.55 -11.40
CA LEU A 198 0.82 14.55 -12.47
C LEU A 198 2.14 15.31 -12.41
N LYS A 199 2.80 15.40 -11.24
CA LYS A 199 4.12 16.03 -11.10
C LYS A 199 5.24 15.21 -11.77
N HIS A 200 4.94 14.04 -12.33
CA HIS A 200 5.87 13.10 -12.95
C HIS A 200 7.14 13.77 -13.52
N ASP A 201 8.28 13.36 -12.99
CA ASP A 201 9.60 13.85 -13.40
C ASP A 201 10.43 12.64 -13.88
N PRO A 202 10.31 12.29 -15.17
CA PRO A 202 11.02 11.15 -15.75
C PRO A 202 12.53 11.22 -15.51
N LEU A 203 13.12 12.42 -15.49
CA LEU A 203 14.56 12.60 -15.33
C LEU A 203 15.00 12.25 -13.91
N THR A 204 14.21 12.58 -12.89
CA THR A 204 14.52 12.14 -11.52
C THR A 204 14.37 10.64 -11.34
N GLU A 205 13.36 10.03 -11.95
CA GLU A 205 13.14 8.59 -11.90
C GLU A 205 14.28 7.84 -12.60
N ILE A 206 14.72 8.29 -13.78
CA ILE A 206 15.86 7.71 -14.50
C ILE A 206 17.15 7.83 -13.70
N LYS A 207 17.39 8.96 -13.01
CA LYS A 207 18.58 9.17 -12.17
C LYS A 207 18.70 8.12 -11.05
N THR A 208 17.59 7.57 -10.56
CA THR A 208 17.62 6.51 -9.53
C THR A 208 18.32 5.24 -10.02
N HIS A 209 18.34 4.98 -11.34
CA HIS A 209 19.03 3.84 -11.94
C HIS A 209 20.55 4.04 -12.08
N GLY A 210 21.07 5.24 -11.77
CA GLY A 210 22.50 5.56 -11.80
C GLY A 210 23.16 5.23 -13.14
N SER A 211 24.35 4.62 -13.11
CA SER A 211 25.12 4.27 -14.32
C SER A 211 24.48 3.17 -15.20
N LYS A 212 23.37 2.55 -14.76
CA LYS A 212 22.64 1.52 -15.53
C LYS A 212 21.42 2.08 -16.28
N ALA A 213 21.18 3.37 -16.18
CA ALA A 213 20.13 4.05 -16.95
C ALA A 213 20.34 3.79 -18.45
N ASN A 214 19.28 3.31 -19.11
CA ASN A 214 19.24 3.11 -20.55
C ASN A 214 17.84 3.49 -21.06
N ILE A 215 17.69 3.58 -22.38
CA ILE A 215 16.44 4.02 -23.01
C ILE A 215 15.27 3.05 -22.75
N TYR A 216 15.54 1.77 -22.51
CA TYR A 216 14.51 0.80 -22.12
C TYR A 216 13.95 1.07 -20.71
N HIS A 217 14.75 1.64 -19.80
CA HIS A 217 14.24 2.11 -18.51
C HIS A 217 13.33 3.32 -18.69
N GLU A 218 13.70 4.25 -19.57
CA GLU A 218 12.83 5.39 -19.90
C GLU A 218 11.50 4.93 -20.52
N GLU A 219 11.52 3.95 -21.43
CA GLU A 219 10.30 3.32 -21.96
C GLU A 219 9.44 2.70 -20.85
N SER A 220 10.08 1.99 -19.92
CA SER A 220 9.38 1.35 -18.79
C SER A 220 8.73 2.38 -17.86
N ILE A 221 9.41 3.50 -17.61
CA ILE A 221 8.90 4.62 -16.81
C ILE A 221 7.68 5.25 -17.48
N TRP A 222 7.75 5.56 -18.78
CA TRP A 222 6.61 6.10 -19.52
C TRP A 222 5.43 5.12 -19.57
N ASN A 223 5.68 3.82 -19.77
CA ASN A 223 4.62 2.81 -19.74
C ASN A 223 3.95 2.73 -18.35
N LEU A 224 4.73 2.76 -17.27
CA LEU A 224 4.21 2.78 -15.90
C LEU A 224 3.40 4.04 -15.63
N HIS A 225 3.88 5.20 -16.08
CA HIS A 225 3.17 6.47 -15.93
C HIS A 225 1.83 6.47 -16.67
N ILE A 226 1.81 5.99 -17.92
CA ILE A 226 0.57 5.82 -18.71
C ILE A 226 -0.39 4.86 -18.00
N HIS A 227 0.11 3.72 -17.52
CA HIS A 227 -0.70 2.75 -16.77
C HIS A 227 -1.35 3.38 -15.55
N ASN A 228 -0.58 4.17 -14.77
CA ASN A 228 -1.08 4.86 -13.58
C ASN A 228 -2.13 5.93 -13.94
N LEU A 229 -1.91 6.73 -14.98
CA LEU A 229 -2.90 7.72 -15.44
C LEU A 229 -4.18 7.06 -15.95
N GLN A 230 -4.07 5.92 -16.65
CA GLN A 230 -5.23 5.13 -17.07
C GLN A 230 -6.02 4.59 -15.88
N ALA A 231 -5.33 4.00 -14.90
CA ALA A 231 -5.94 3.49 -13.68
C ALA A 231 -6.70 4.58 -12.92
N ILE A 232 -6.12 5.77 -12.77
CA ILE A 232 -6.77 6.94 -12.16
C ILE A 232 -8.01 7.34 -12.96
N ASN A 233 -7.90 7.42 -14.29
CA ASN A 233 -9.04 7.83 -15.13
C ASN A 233 -10.21 6.84 -15.03
N THR A 234 -9.94 5.54 -15.03
CA THR A 234 -10.96 4.50 -14.82
C THR A 234 -11.61 4.62 -13.44
N GLN A 235 -10.84 4.88 -12.39
CA GLN A 235 -11.37 5.05 -11.04
C GLN A 235 -12.24 6.31 -10.90
N LEU A 236 -11.87 7.42 -11.53
CA LEU A 236 -12.66 8.66 -11.54
C LEU A 236 -13.98 8.55 -12.31
N ILE A 237 -14.07 7.64 -13.28
CA ILE A 237 -15.29 7.38 -14.07
C ILE A 237 -16.15 6.27 -13.42
N SER A 238 -15.67 5.64 -12.34
CA SER A 238 -16.42 4.59 -11.65
C SER A 238 -17.76 5.12 -11.13
N ALA A 239 -18.77 4.24 -11.08
CA ALA A 239 -20.11 4.60 -10.61
C ALA A 239 -20.08 5.21 -9.20
N GLN A 240 -19.24 4.65 -8.31
CA GLN A 240 -19.06 5.14 -6.93
C GLN A 240 -18.45 6.55 -6.88
N ALA A 241 -17.42 6.82 -7.70
CA ALA A 241 -16.81 8.14 -7.77
C ALA A 241 -17.77 9.19 -8.36
N MET A 242 -18.51 8.82 -9.41
CA MET A 242 -19.53 9.69 -10.01
C MET A 242 -20.68 9.99 -9.04
N GLU A 243 -21.07 9.02 -8.20
CA GLU A 243 -22.07 9.23 -7.16
C GLU A 243 -21.60 10.24 -6.10
N ILE A 244 -20.34 10.11 -5.64
CA ILE A 244 -19.74 11.06 -4.68
C ILE A 244 -19.70 12.48 -5.26
N VAL A 245 -19.27 12.63 -6.52
CA VAL A 245 -19.25 13.94 -7.19
C VAL A 245 -20.66 14.51 -7.31
N SER A 246 -21.65 13.69 -7.68
CA SER A 246 -23.04 14.14 -7.79
C SER A 246 -23.62 14.60 -6.45
N HIS A 247 -23.35 13.89 -5.35
CA HIS A 247 -23.77 14.31 -4.02
C HIS A 247 -23.09 15.63 -3.59
N LEU A 248 -21.81 15.83 -3.92
CA LEU A 248 -21.10 17.08 -3.64
C LEU A 248 -21.66 18.25 -4.45
N GLU A 249 -22.01 18.03 -5.72
CA GLU A 249 -22.64 19.05 -6.58
C GLU A 249 -24.05 19.43 -6.08
N GLN A 250 -24.85 18.44 -5.65
CA GLN A 250 -26.17 18.68 -5.06
C GLN A 250 -26.08 19.46 -3.74
N ALA A 251 -25.00 19.29 -2.99
CA ALA A 251 -24.73 20.02 -1.76
C ALA A 251 -24.10 21.41 -1.97
N GLU A 252 -24.05 21.91 -3.22
CA GLU A 252 -23.40 23.17 -3.61
C GLU A 252 -21.91 23.25 -3.19
N SER A 253 -21.25 22.10 -3.05
CA SER A 253 -19.84 22.04 -2.68
C SER A 253 -18.94 22.41 -3.86
N THR A 254 -17.91 23.21 -3.59
CA THR A 254 -16.94 23.65 -4.62
C THR A 254 -16.08 22.50 -5.17
N TYR A 255 -15.99 21.38 -4.46
CA TYR A 255 -15.10 20.25 -4.79
C TYR A 255 -15.52 19.47 -6.03
N GLY A 256 -16.80 19.47 -6.44
CA GLY A 256 -17.23 18.80 -7.68
C GLY A 256 -16.54 19.37 -8.93
N SER A 257 -16.44 20.70 -9.01
CA SER A 257 -15.73 21.40 -10.08
C SER A 257 -14.23 21.08 -10.11
N VAL A 258 -13.62 20.88 -8.94
CA VAL A 258 -12.20 20.54 -8.79
C VAL A 258 -11.92 19.14 -9.34
N VAL A 259 -12.79 18.16 -9.08
CA VAL A 259 -12.64 16.79 -9.62
C VAL A 259 -12.72 16.82 -11.15
N THR A 260 -13.65 17.59 -11.72
CA THR A 260 -13.78 17.72 -13.17
C THR A 260 -12.54 18.36 -13.80
N ALA A 261 -11.99 19.40 -13.17
CA ALA A 261 -10.74 20.03 -13.61
C ALA A 261 -9.56 19.04 -13.58
N VAL A 262 -9.40 18.31 -12.48
CA VAL A 262 -8.33 17.32 -12.32
C VAL A 262 -8.47 16.16 -13.33
N ARG A 263 -9.69 15.69 -13.60
CA ARG A 263 -9.93 14.67 -14.64
C ARG A 263 -9.47 15.14 -16.02
N ARG A 264 -9.74 16.40 -16.37
CA ARG A 264 -9.28 16.99 -17.63
C ARG A 264 -7.75 17.04 -17.67
N ASP A 265 -7.11 17.42 -16.57
CA ASP A 265 -5.65 17.47 -16.49
C ASP A 265 -5.02 16.06 -16.61
N VAL A 266 -5.63 15.04 -16.00
CA VAL A 266 -5.24 13.62 -16.19
C VAL A 266 -5.38 13.17 -17.64
N THR A 267 -6.46 13.55 -18.31
CA THR A 267 -6.70 13.18 -19.72
C THR A 267 -5.66 13.83 -20.64
N LYS A 268 -5.33 15.10 -20.38
CA LYS A 268 -4.28 15.83 -21.09
C LYS A 268 -2.91 15.18 -20.88
N ALA A 269 -2.51 14.95 -19.63
CA ALA A 269 -1.25 14.30 -19.29
C ALA A 269 -1.14 12.89 -19.91
N LEU A 270 -2.25 12.16 -20.01
CA LEU A 270 -2.29 10.84 -20.66
C LEU A 270 -2.06 10.93 -22.17
N SER A 271 -2.61 11.94 -22.85
CA SER A 271 -2.32 12.19 -24.27
C SER A 271 -0.85 12.51 -24.48
N GLU A 272 -0.33 13.46 -23.70
CA GLU A 272 1.08 13.89 -23.76
C GLU A 272 2.03 12.72 -23.48
N ALA A 273 1.76 11.91 -22.46
CA ALA A 273 2.57 10.73 -22.14
C ALA A 273 2.56 9.68 -23.27
N LYS A 274 1.42 9.46 -23.92
CA LYS A 274 1.31 8.55 -25.07
C LYS A 274 2.06 9.07 -26.30
N GLU A 275 1.99 10.37 -26.55
CA GLU A 275 2.72 11.03 -27.63
C GLU A 275 4.24 10.92 -27.40
N ASN A 276 4.71 11.22 -26.18
CA ASN A 276 6.11 11.06 -25.79
C ASN A 276 6.59 9.62 -25.97
N LEU A 277 5.80 8.63 -25.52
CA LEU A 277 6.13 7.22 -25.72
C LEU A 277 6.18 6.85 -27.20
N ALA A 278 5.31 7.41 -28.04
CA ALA A 278 5.32 7.16 -29.48
C ALA A 278 6.61 7.68 -30.14
N PHE A 279 7.05 8.90 -29.78
CA PHE A 279 8.34 9.43 -30.21
C PHE A 279 9.52 8.59 -29.73
N LEU A 280 9.51 8.18 -28.47
CA LEU A 280 10.57 7.34 -27.89
C LEU A 280 10.63 5.96 -28.57
N LYS A 281 9.48 5.37 -28.90
CA LYS A 281 9.41 4.10 -29.67
C LYS A 281 9.99 4.22 -31.08
N ALA A 282 9.91 5.40 -31.72
CA ALA A 282 10.57 5.63 -33.00
C ALA A 282 12.10 5.55 -32.86
N LEU A 283 12.65 6.05 -31.75
CA LEU A 283 14.08 5.99 -31.44
C LEU A 283 14.53 4.58 -31.03
N LEU A 284 13.74 3.87 -30.22
CA LEU A 284 14.08 2.52 -29.72
C LEU A 284 14.44 1.54 -30.84
N LYS A 285 13.74 1.59 -31.98
CA LYS A 285 14.04 0.74 -33.15
C LYS A 285 15.50 0.88 -33.62
N TRP A 286 16.05 2.10 -33.57
CA TRP A 286 17.44 2.36 -33.94
C TRP A 286 18.42 1.87 -32.88
N PHE A 287 18.06 1.97 -31.59
CA PHE A 287 18.88 1.43 -30.50
C PHE A 287 18.95 -0.10 -30.53
N ASP A 288 17.84 -0.77 -30.84
CA ASP A 288 17.80 -2.22 -31.04
C ASP A 288 18.68 -2.65 -32.22
N LEU A 289 18.65 -1.89 -33.32
CA LEU A 289 19.51 -2.12 -34.48
C LEU A 289 20.99 -1.96 -34.12
N LEU A 290 21.36 -0.92 -33.35
CA LEU A 290 22.74 -0.71 -32.91
C LEU A 290 23.22 -1.78 -31.94
N LYS A 291 22.34 -2.28 -31.06
CA LYS A 291 22.64 -3.35 -30.11
C LYS A 291 22.85 -4.71 -30.77
N SER A 292 22.10 -5.00 -31.84
CA SER A 292 22.20 -6.26 -32.61
C SER A 292 23.35 -6.26 -33.62
N THR A 293 23.89 -5.09 -33.97
CA THR A 293 24.97 -4.98 -34.96
C THR A 293 26.35 -5.26 -34.36
N THR A 294 26.96 -6.39 -34.74
CA THR A 294 28.27 -6.80 -34.22
C THR A 294 29.43 -6.03 -34.88
N SER A 295 29.32 -5.68 -36.17
CA SER A 295 30.36 -4.98 -36.92
C SER A 295 30.43 -3.48 -36.61
N ALA A 296 31.64 -2.97 -36.34
CA ALA A 296 31.86 -1.55 -36.06
C ALA A 296 31.53 -0.65 -37.27
N SER A 297 31.77 -1.11 -38.50
CA SER A 297 31.47 -0.34 -39.72
C SER A 297 29.97 -0.15 -39.94
N GLU A 298 29.17 -1.18 -39.64
CA GLU A 298 27.71 -1.12 -39.75
C GLU A 298 27.07 -0.24 -38.66
N ARG A 299 27.64 -0.25 -37.45
CA ARG A 299 27.20 0.67 -36.38
C ARG A 299 27.37 2.14 -36.77
N VAL A 300 28.48 2.50 -37.42
CA VAL A 300 28.69 3.87 -37.91
C VAL A 300 27.70 4.25 -39.02
N LYS A 301 27.38 3.32 -39.93
CA LYS A 301 26.37 3.54 -40.98
C LYS A 301 24.97 3.75 -40.40
N ASN A 302 24.60 3.01 -39.36
CA ASN A 302 23.30 3.12 -38.70
C ASN A 302 23.18 4.33 -37.76
N LEU A 303 24.29 4.95 -37.38
CA LEU A 303 24.32 6.12 -36.51
C LEU A 303 23.78 7.38 -37.21
N LEU A 304 24.09 7.57 -38.50
CA LEU A 304 23.64 8.75 -39.24
C LEU A 304 22.11 8.79 -39.42
N PRO A 305 21.41 7.71 -39.81
CA PRO A 305 19.94 7.66 -39.81
C PRO A 305 19.33 7.87 -38.41
N MET A 306 19.95 7.33 -37.36
CA MET A 306 19.49 7.52 -35.98
C MET A 306 19.54 9.01 -35.58
N LEU A 307 20.62 9.72 -35.90
CA LEU A 307 20.73 11.16 -35.64
C LEU A 307 19.68 11.97 -36.39
N HIS A 308 19.37 11.62 -37.65
CA HIS A 308 18.27 12.24 -38.38
C HIS A 308 16.91 11.97 -37.72
N CYS A 309 16.68 10.74 -37.24
CA CYS A 309 15.46 10.41 -36.50
C CYS A 309 15.36 11.21 -35.19
N LEU A 310 16.49 11.38 -34.49
CA LEU A 310 16.56 12.18 -33.26
C LEU A 310 16.28 13.66 -33.54
N LEU A 311 16.80 14.20 -34.65
CA LEU A 311 16.46 15.55 -35.10
C LEU A 311 14.96 15.68 -35.39
N LEU A 312 14.36 14.71 -36.11
CA LEU A 312 12.93 14.72 -36.39
C LEU A 312 12.10 14.68 -35.12
N VAL A 313 12.44 13.80 -34.17
CA VAL A 313 11.79 13.76 -32.85
C VAL A 313 11.92 15.11 -32.16
N TRP A 314 13.14 15.66 -32.06
CA TRP A 314 13.38 16.97 -31.43
C TRP A 314 12.56 18.10 -32.06
N THR A 315 12.37 18.09 -33.37
CA THR A 315 11.59 19.12 -34.07
C THR A 315 10.08 18.97 -33.89
N HIS A 316 9.59 17.75 -33.62
CA HIS A 316 8.16 17.42 -33.62
C HIS A 316 7.58 17.10 -32.23
N SER A 317 8.40 16.80 -31.21
CA SER A 317 7.98 16.39 -29.87
C SER A 317 7.63 17.55 -28.93
N ARG A 318 6.89 18.54 -29.43
CA ARG A 318 6.68 19.81 -28.75
C ARG A 318 5.87 19.70 -27.45
#